data_AF-A0A4R5P561-F1
#
_entry.id   AF-A0A4R5P561-F1
#
_cell.length_a   1.000
_cell.length_b   1.000
_cell.length_c   1.000
_cell.angle_alpha   90.00
_cell.angle_beta   90.00
_cell.angle_gamma   90.00
#
_symmetry.space_group_name_H-M   'P 1'
#
loop_
_entity.id
_entity.type
_entity.pdbx_description
1 polymer ?
#
loop_
_entity_poly.entity_id
_entity_poly.type
_entity_poly.pdbx_seq_one_letter_code
_entity_poly.pdbx_strand_id
1 'polypeptide(L)' 'KLLQRSQVVADAVKANKLALVYLTYKLADGRVVLHGHVGDIDSP' A
#
# COMPACT_ATOMS: atom_id res chain seq x y z
N LYS A 1 3.99 10.64 8.38
CA LYS A 1 3.79 9.51 7.43
C LYS A 1 2.98 8.41 8.13
N LEU A 2 2.09 7.67 7.46
CA LEU A 2 1.16 6.71 8.11
C LEU A 2 1.87 5.66 8.99
N LEU A 3 3.03 5.18 8.54
CA LEU A 3 3.90 4.25 9.27
C LEU A 3 4.48 4.81 10.58
N GLN A 4 4.52 6.13 10.75
CA GLN A 4 4.95 6.77 12.00
C GLN A 4 3.81 6.92 13.01
N ARG A 5 2.56 6.71 12.60
CA ARG A 5 1.38 6.86 13.47
C ARG A 5 0.84 5.53 14.00
N SER A 6 1.15 4.41 13.36
CA SER A 6 0.74 3.09 13.79
C SER A 6 1.91 2.11 13.77
N GLN A 7 2.37 1.74 14.97
CA GLN A 7 3.46 0.78 15.16
C GLN A 7 3.06 -0.61 14.63
N VAL A 8 1.80 -1.01 14.86
CA VAL A 8 1.24 -2.29 14.40
C VAL A 8 1.32 -2.43 12.88
N VAL A 9 0.98 -1.36 12.14
CA VAL A 9 1.05 -1.36 10.67
C VAL A 9 2.50 -1.41 10.20
N ALA A 10 3.41 -0.68 10.85
CA ALA A 10 4.83 -0.70 10.52
C ALA A 10 5.46 -2.08 10.75
N ASP A 11 5.12 -2.74 11.86
CA ASP A 11 5.65 -4.06 12.20
C ASP A 11 5.09 -5.14 11.27
N ALA A 12 3.82 -5.05 10.88
CA ALA A 12 3.21 -5.98 9.93
C ALA A 12 3.81 -5.87 8.51
N VAL A 13 4.13 -4.64 8.07
CA VAL A 13 4.83 -4.41 6.78
C VAL A 13 6.25 -4.93 6.83
N LYS A 14 6.99 -4.69 7.93
CA LYS A 14 8.33 -5.25 8.11
C LYS A 14 8.33 -6.78 8.15
N ALA A 15 7.30 -7.38 8.74
CA ALA A 15 7.12 -8.82 8.78
C ALA A 15 6.68 -9.42 7.42
N ASN A 16 6.53 -8.59 6.38
CA ASN A 16 6.02 -8.95 5.06
C ASN A 16 4.63 -9.62 5.11
N LYS A 17 3.85 -9.32 6.16
CA LYS A 17 2.48 -9.83 6.38
C LYS A 17 1.41 -8.87 5.88
N LEU A 18 1.81 -7.64 5.56
CA LEU A 18 0.93 -6.57 5.12
C LEU A 18 1.66 -5.69 4.11
N ALA A 19 0.96 -5.25 3.08
CA ALA A 19 1.43 -4.20 2.19
C ALA A 19 0.40 -3.08 2.13
N LEU A 20 0.88 -1.84 2.01
CA LEU A 20 0.05 -0.66 1.75
C LEU A 20 0.19 -0.26 0.30
N VAL A 21 -0.94 0.04 -0.33
CA VAL A 21 -0.99 0.41 -1.75
C VAL A 21 -1.64 1.78 -1.87
N TYR A 22 -1.01 2.67 -2.63
CA TYR A 22 -1.53 3.99 -2.94
C TYR A 22 -2.14 3.99 -4.33
N LEU A 23 -3.46 4.10 -4.39
CA LEU A 23 -4.24 4.00 -5.62
C LEU A 23 -5.09 5.25 -5.78
N THR A 24 -5.22 5.71 -7.03
CA THR A 24 -6.21 6.73 -7.40
C THR A 24 -7.20 6.10 -8.35
N TYR A 25 -8.49 6.28 -8.05
CA TYR A 25 -9.57 5.90 -8.94
C TYR A 25 -9.92 7.06 -9.87
N LYS A 26 -9.85 6.82 -11.17
CA LYS A 26 -10.30 7.77 -12.19
C LYS A 26 -11.77 7.50 -12.49
N LEU A 27 -12.63 8.41 -12.04
CA LEU A 27 -14.08 8.34 -12.27
C LEU A 27 -14.45 8.41 -13.76
N ALA A 28 -13.64 9.08 -14.57
CA ALA A 28 -13.92 9.32 -15.99
C ALA A 28 -13.81 8.06 -16.87
N ASP A 29 -12.85 7.18 -16.58
CA ASP A 29 -12.58 5.97 -17.37
C ASP A 29 -12.71 4.69 -16.52
N GLY A 30 -13.09 4.83 -15.25
CA GLY A 30 -13.23 3.73 -14.30
C GLY A 30 -11.92 3.05 -13.93
N ARG A 31 -10.77 3.61 -14.29
CA ARG A 31 -9.46 2.96 -14.11
C ARG A 31 -8.89 3.23 -12.73
N VAL A 32 -8.23 2.21 -12.18
CA VAL A 32 -7.41 2.34 -10.98
C VAL A 32 -5.96 2.54 -11.40
N VAL A 33 -5.33 3.59 -10.89
CA VAL A 33 -3.91 3.88 -11.13
C VAL A 33 -3.14 3.66 -9.84
N LEU A 34 -2.15 2.76 -9.91
CA LEU A 34 -1.17 2.55 -8.84
C LEU A 34 -0.14 3.68 -8.87
N HIS A 35 0.00 4.39 -7.74
CA HIS A 35 1.01 5.42 -7.56
C HIS A 35 2.27 4.91 -6.85
N GLY A 36 2.11 3.87 -6.03
CA GLY A 36 3.20 3.26 -5.29
C GLY A 36 2.68 2.35 -4.18
N HIS A 37 3.61 1.66 -3.52
CA HIS A 37 3.30 0.75 -2.43
C HIS A 37 4.40 0.76 -1.37
N VAL A 38 4.07 0.26 -0.18
CA VAL A 38 5.02 0.02 0.91
C VAL A 38 4.81 -1.42 1.38
N GLY A 39 5.87 -2.21 1.33
CA GLY A 39 5.80 -3.66 1.45
C GLY A 39 5.70 -4.32 0.08
N ASP A 40 5.85 -5.63 0.07
CA ASP A 40 5.84 -6.40 -1.17
C ASP A 40 4.40 -6.64 -1.66
N ILE A 41 4.13 -6.31 -2.92
CA ILE A 41 2.83 -6.53 -3.58
C ILE A 41 2.97 -7.35 -4.86
N ASP A 42 4.20 -7.64 -5.27
CA ASP A 42 4.45 -8.54 -6.38
C ASP A 42 4.40 -9.97 -5.85
N SER A 43 3.77 -10.88 -6.58
CA SER A 43 3.90 -12.31 -6.30
C SER A 43 5.23 -12.84 -6.84
N PRO A 44 5.79 -13.91 -6.25
CA PRO A 44 6.74 -14.76 -6.97
C PRO A 44 6.15 -15.31 -8.28
#